data_AF-A0A5P8W2E9-F1
#
_entry.id   AF-A0A5P8W2E9-F1
#
_cell.length_a   1.000
_cell.length_b   1.000
_cell.length_c   1.000
_cell.angle_alpha   90.00
_cell.angle_beta   90.00
_cell.angle_gamma   90.00
#
_symmetry.space_group_name_H-M   'P 1'
#
loop_
_entity.id
_entity.type
_entity.pdbx_description
1 polymer ?
#
loop_
_entity_poly.entity_id
_entity_poly.type
_entity_poly.pdbx_seq_one_letter_code
_entity_poly.pdbx_strand_id
1 'polypeptide(L)'
;MQLLECPPVTVIAGENAVHVSQLPSTWQDIARGTTSVGVSHPQSYVEMAQLFLYKLQHGDVDLFSDRPQLAHLIPSFSQLFTQLAWETLEFFGQDFLKHSYPNFAEILRDVESKGTEYADEVKVAHIGIDLFNEFGYELPASFYHVHLAPIYRDHVFEERALRFDQRDIEHKRAWDAILHAGKVFAIQMKVQSIASKYGFTYQHGCGCNSHLSSIDVSSGAFEYELSPEKRQRWIRSFLWTAWYEYALFAIVPNTSYLV
;
A
#
# COMPACT_ATOMS: atom_id res chain seq x y z
N MET A 1 -35.58 -27.75 5.23
CA MET A 1 -34.49 -27.76 4.25
C MET A 1 -34.26 -26.32 3.83
N GLN A 2 -33.38 -25.60 4.53
CA GLN A 2 -32.94 -24.29 4.05
C GLN A 2 -32.06 -24.57 2.83
N LEU A 3 -32.52 -24.13 1.66
CA LEU A 3 -31.65 -24.01 0.49
C LEU A 3 -30.56 -23.01 0.90
N LEU A 4 -29.36 -23.51 1.19
CA LEU A 4 -28.17 -22.67 1.22
C LEU A 4 -28.02 -22.16 -0.21
N GLU A 5 -28.42 -20.91 -0.45
CA GLU A 5 -28.05 -20.20 -1.67
C GLU A 5 -26.52 -20.26 -1.73
N CYS A 6 -25.99 -21.00 -2.69
CA CYS A 6 -24.56 -20.99 -2.95
C CYS A 6 -24.21 -19.53 -3.32
N PRO A 7 -23.28 -18.87 -2.60
CA PRO A 7 -22.88 -17.52 -2.95
C PRO A 7 -22.48 -17.46 -4.43
N PRO A 8 -22.76 -16.37 -5.15
CA PRO A 8 -22.33 -16.25 -6.55
C PRO A 8 -20.80 -16.18 -6.61
N VAL A 9 -20.16 -17.32 -6.86
CA VAL A 9 -18.71 -17.46 -7.04
C VAL A 9 -18.37 -17.39 -8.53
N THR A 10 -17.28 -16.70 -8.86
CA THR A 10 -16.64 -16.75 -10.19
C THR A 10 -15.27 -17.41 -10.08
N VAL A 11 -14.67 -17.82 -11.20
CA VAL A 11 -13.33 -18.42 -11.24
C VAL A 11 -12.36 -17.49 -11.97
N ILE A 12 -11.27 -17.13 -11.31
CA ILE A 12 -10.20 -16.28 -11.85
C ILE A 12 -8.89 -17.06 -11.70
N ALA A 13 -8.19 -17.30 -12.81
CA ALA A 13 -6.93 -18.05 -12.83
C ALA A 13 -6.98 -19.45 -12.14
N GLY A 14 -8.18 -20.07 -12.09
CA GLY A 14 -8.39 -21.37 -11.42
C GLY A 14 -8.72 -21.26 -9.92
N GLU A 15 -8.80 -20.06 -9.37
CA GLU A 15 -9.17 -19.79 -7.98
C GLU A 15 -10.60 -19.25 -7.89
N ASN A 16 -11.28 -19.57 -6.79
CA ASN A 16 -12.61 -19.02 -6.51
C ASN A 16 -12.50 -17.53 -6.13
N ALA A 17 -13.43 -16.73 -6.62
CA ALA A 17 -13.49 -15.30 -6.36
C ALA A 17 -14.95 -14.83 -6.19
N VAL A 18 -15.16 -13.69 -5.54
CA VAL A 18 -16.49 -13.07 -5.48
C VAL A 18 -16.86 -12.48 -6.85
N HIS A 19 -18.15 -12.32 -7.13
CA HIS A 19 -18.58 -11.57 -8.30
C HIS A 19 -18.27 -10.07 -8.14
N VAL A 20 -18.01 -9.34 -9.23
CA VAL A 20 -17.70 -7.89 -9.19
C VAL A 20 -18.78 -7.10 -8.43
N SER A 21 -20.04 -7.49 -8.56
CA SER A 21 -21.18 -6.85 -7.86
C SER A 21 -21.12 -6.95 -6.33
N GLN A 22 -20.25 -7.80 -5.78
CA GLN A 22 -20.03 -7.97 -4.34
C GLN A 22 -18.84 -7.12 -3.84
N LEU A 23 -18.12 -6.43 -4.71
CA LEU A 23 -17.07 -5.49 -4.31
C LEU A 23 -17.67 -4.14 -3.87
N PRO A 24 -16.92 -3.30 -3.12
CA PRO A 24 -17.30 -1.90 -2.90
C PRO A 24 -17.57 -1.16 -4.21
N SER A 25 -18.48 -0.18 -4.17
CA SER A 25 -19.00 0.50 -5.38
C SER A 25 -17.90 1.04 -6.29
N THR A 26 -16.84 1.60 -5.70
CA THR A 26 -15.71 2.16 -6.45
C THR A 26 -15.02 1.11 -7.31
N TRP A 27 -14.83 -0.12 -6.82
CA TRP A 27 -14.27 -1.21 -7.64
C TRP A 27 -15.21 -1.66 -8.74
N GLN A 28 -16.53 -1.60 -8.51
CA GLN A 28 -17.51 -1.87 -9.55
C GLN A 28 -17.47 -0.79 -10.64
N ASP A 29 -17.27 0.48 -10.26
CA ASP A 29 -17.12 1.59 -11.19
C ASP A 29 -15.80 1.51 -11.98
N ILE A 30 -14.71 1.08 -11.33
CA ILE A 30 -13.44 0.77 -11.99
C ILE A 30 -13.64 -0.34 -13.02
N ALA A 31 -14.32 -1.42 -12.65
CA ALA A 31 -14.62 -2.54 -13.55
C ALA A 31 -15.48 -2.12 -14.75
N ARG A 32 -16.43 -1.19 -14.55
CA ARG A 32 -17.27 -0.62 -15.62
C ARG A 32 -16.56 0.44 -16.47
N GLY A 33 -15.41 0.95 -16.03
CA GLY A 33 -14.73 2.09 -16.66
C GLY A 33 -15.47 3.42 -16.49
N THR A 34 -16.33 3.53 -15.48
CA THR A 34 -17.14 4.74 -15.21
C THR A 34 -16.42 5.75 -14.30
N THR A 35 -15.28 5.39 -13.74
CA THR A 35 -14.45 6.27 -12.92
C THR A 35 -13.07 6.51 -13.54
N SER A 36 -12.44 7.63 -13.16
CA SER A 36 -11.15 8.04 -13.70
C SER A 36 -10.00 7.45 -12.88
N VAL A 37 -9.49 6.30 -13.33
CA VAL A 37 -8.23 5.70 -12.86
C VAL A 37 -7.13 5.90 -13.91
N GLY A 38 -5.88 5.97 -13.48
CA GLY A 38 -4.74 6.09 -14.39
C GLY A 38 -4.03 4.77 -14.71
N VAL A 39 -4.42 3.67 -14.04
CA VAL A 39 -3.87 2.32 -14.26
C VAL A 39 -4.16 1.88 -15.70
N SER A 40 -3.16 1.29 -16.35
CA SER A 40 -3.27 0.85 -17.75
C SER A 40 -4.19 -0.36 -17.95
N HIS A 41 -4.19 -1.29 -16.99
CA HIS A 41 -4.96 -2.54 -17.01
C HIS A 41 -5.79 -2.71 -15.73
N PRO A 42 -6.83 -1.88 -15.52
CA PRO A 42 -7.59 -1.86 -14.27
C PRO A 42 -8.28 -3.19 -13.95
N GLN A 43 -8.62 -3.98 -14.97
CA GLN A 43 -9.27 -5.28 -14.82
C GLN A 43 -8.45 -6.25 -13.94
N SER A 44 -7.12 -6.29 -14.09
CA SER A 44 -6.30 -7.17 -13.25
C SER A 44 -6.35 -6.81 -11.76
N TYR A 45 -6.60 -5.55 -11.43
CA TYR A 45 -6.68 -5.10 -10.03
C TYR A 45 -8.08 -5.37 -9.47
N VAL A 46 -9.12 -5.24 -10.30
CA VAL A 46 -10.47 -5.70 -9.97
C VAL A 46 -10.47 -7.19 -9.67
N GLU A 47 -9.83 -8.01 -10.51
CA GLU A 47 -9.70 -9.46 -10.31
C GLU A 47 -8.98 -9.79 -9.00
N MET A 48 -7.91 -9.07 -8.68
CA MET A 48 -7.25 -9.18 -7.37
C MET A 48 -8.20 -8.83 -6.22
N ALA A 49 -9.01 -7.77 -6.34
CA ALA A 49 -9.97 -7.39 -5.31
C ALA A 49 -11.04 -8.48 -5.11
N GLN A 50 -11.49 -9.13 -6.19
CA GLN A 50 -12.42 -10.27 -6.13
C GLN A 50 -11.81 -11.47 -5.39
N LEU A 51 -10.55 -11.79 -5.68
CA LEU A 51 -9.84 -12.88 -5.00
C LEU A 51 -9.61 -12.55 -3.53
N PHE A 52 -9.16 -11.33 -3.23
CA PHE A 52 -8.88 -10.88 -1.87
C PHE A 52 -10.12 -10.96 -0.97
N LEU A 53 -11.26 -10.43 -1.44
CA LEU A 53 -12.51 -10.48 -0.66
C LEU A 53 -12.99 -11.92 -0.47
N TYR A 54 -12.92 -12.75 -1.51
CA TYR A 54 -13.32 -14.16 -1.41
C TYR A 54 -12.50 -14.91 -0.37
N LYS A 55 -11.17 -14.75 -0.40
CA LYS A 55 -10.26 -15.46 0.50
C LYS A 55 -10.54 -15.14 1.96
N LEU A 56 -10.75 -13.87 2.28
CA LEU A 56 -11.08 -13.45 3.64
C LEU A 56 -12.53 -13.78 4.05
N GLN A 57 -13.47 -13.80 3.10
CA GLN A 57 -14.86 -14.21 3.35
C GLN A 57 -15.02 -15.70 3.64
N HIS A 58 -14.21 -16.56 3.04
CA HIS A 58 -14.38 -18.01 3.12
C HIS A 58 -13.28 -18.72 3.92
N GLY A 59 -12.33 -17.96 4.48
CA GLY A 59 -11.15 -18.56 5.10
C GLY A 59 -10.32 -19.39 4.12
N ASP A 60 -10.32 -19.01 2.83
CA ASP A 60 -9.47 -19.63 1.80
C ASP A 60 -8.07 -19.03 1.87
N VAL A 61 -7.39 -19.35 2.97
CA VAL A 61 -6.03 -18.90 3.32
C VAL A 61 -5.21 -20.07 3.83
N ASP A 62 -3.89 -20.00 3.64
CA ASP A 62 -2.95 -21.07 3.97
C ASP A 62 -3.05 -21.55 5.43
N LEU A 63 -3.50 -20.68 6.35
CA LEU A 63 -3.70 -21.04 7.75
C LEU A 63 -4.57 -22.30 7.93
N PHE A 64 -5.67 -22.42 7.19
CA PHE A 64 -6.62 -23.51 7.37
C PHE A 64 -6.28 -24.75 6.54
N SER A 65 -5.57 -24.60 5.42
CA SER A 65 -5.00 -25.73 4.68
C SER A 65 -3.84 -26.37 5.44
N ASP A 66 -2.96 -25.55 6.02
CA ASP A 66 -1.76 -26.01 6.72
C ASP A 66 -2.06 -26.50 8.14
N ARG A 67 -3.16 -26.02 8.73
CA ARG A 67 -3.62 -26.41 10.08
C ARG A 67 -5.10 -26.81 10.07
N PRO A 68 -5.45 -27.99 9.48
CA PRO A 68 -6.84 -28.43 9.35
C PRO A 68 -7.61 -28.53 10.66
N GLN A 69 -6.92 -28.75 11.79
CA GLN A 69 -7.52 -28.74 13.12
C GLN A 69 -8.18 -27.40 13.50
N LEU A 70 -7.78 -26.30 12.85
CA LEU A 70 -8.36 -24.97 13.04
C LEU A 70 -9.58 -24.70 12.16
N ALA A 71 -10.00 -25.62 11.29
CA ALA A 71 -11.11 -25.40 10.35
C ALA A 71 -12.43 -24.99 11.04
N HIS A 72 -12.65 -25.44 12.28
CA HIS A 72 -13.80 -25.04 13.09
C HIS A 72 -13.84 -23.53 13.41
N LEU A 73 -12.73 -22.80 13.25
CA LEU A 73 -12.62 -21.36 13.46
C LEU A 73 -12.89 -20.53 12.19
N ILE A 74 -13.06 -21.17 11.02
CA ILE A 74 -13.36 -20.47 9.76
C ILE A 74 -14.54 -19.51 9.92
N PRO A 75 -15.68 -19.86 10.55
CA PRO A 75 -16.80 -18.91 10.69
C PRO A 75 -16.41 -17.63 11.44
N SER A 76 -15.67 -17.74 12.55
CA SER A 76 -15.23 -16.58 13.34
C SER A 76 -14.18 -15.76 12.60
N PHE A 77 -13.25 -16.42 11.90
CA PHE A 77 -12.29 -15.79 11.02
C PHE A 77 -13.03 -14.98 9.94
N SER A 78 -13.91 -15.63 9.20
CA SER A 78 -14.68 -15.04 8.12
C SER A 78 -15.49 -13.84 8.58
N GLN A 79 -16.12 -13.90 9.76
CA GLN A 79 -16.91 -12.78 10.29
C GLN A 79 -16.06 -11.51 10.45
N LEU A 80 -14.89 -11.62 11.08
CA LEU A 80 -14.01 -10.47 11.30
C LEU A 80 -13.32 -10.03 9.99
N PHE A 81 -12.71 -10.97 9.28
CA PHE A 81 -11.88 -10.64 8.13
C PHE A 81 -12.67 -10.26 6.89
N THR A 82 -13.95 -10.64 6.77
CA THR A 82 -14.84 -10.07 5.74
C THR A 82 -14.98 -8.55 5.90
N GLN A 83 -15.20 -8.09 7.14
CA GLN A 83 -15.35 -6.66 7.42
C GLN A 83 -14.04 -5.92 7.12
N LEU A 84 -12.91 -6.46 7.60
CA LEU A 84 -11.59 -5.86 7.35
C LEU A 84 -11.24 -5.86 5.86
N ALA A 85 -11.60 -6.91 5.11
CA ALA A 85 -11.42 -6.97 3.66
C ALA A 85 -12.24 -5.89 2.95
N TRP A 86 -13.49 -5.70 3.36
CA TRP A 86 -14.36 -4.67 2.79
C TRP A 86 -13.77 -3.27 3.00
N GLU A 87 -13.35 -2.94 4.23
CA GLU A 87 -12.70 -1.65 4.54
C GLU A 87 -11.42 -1.44 3.74
N THR A 88 -10.57 -2.47 3.63
CA THR A 88 -9.36 -2.41 2.79
C THR A 88 -9.72 -2.06 1.35
N LEU A 89 -10.68 -2.77 0.76
CA LEU A 89 -11.06 -2.55 -0.63
C LEU A 89 -11.78 -1.21 -0.81
N GLU A 90 -12.60 -0.77 0.14
CA GLU A 90 -13.21 0.55 0.08
C GLU A 90 -12.15 1.66 0.07
N PHE A 91 -11.17 1.57 0.97
CA PHE A 91 -10.05 2.51 1.02
C PHE A 91 -9.24 2.49 -0.30
N PHE A 92 -8.69 1.34 -0.69
CA PHE A 92 -7.82 1.27 -1.87
C PHE A 92 -8.56 1.53 -3.18
N GLY A 93 -9.86 1.24 -3.24
CA GLY A 93 -10.70 1.61 -4.38
C GLY A 93 -10.71 3.12 -4.61
N GLN A 94 -10.84 3.92 -3.54
CA GLN A 94 -10.72 5.39 -3.59
C GLN A 94 -9.28 5.81 -3.88
N ASP A 95 -8.30 5.13 -3.28
CA ASP A 95 -6.88 5.49 -3.37
C ASP A 95 -6.30 5.33 -4.81
N PHE A 96 -6.94 4.53 -5.65
CA PHE A 96 -6.58 4.39 -7.08
C PHE A 96 -7.21 5.44 -8.00
N LEU A 97 -8.13 6.27 -7.52
CA LEU A 97 -8.74 7.31 -8.33
C LEU A 97 -7.73 8.42 -8.61
N LYS A 98 -7.70 8.97 -9.83
CA LYS A 98 -6.68 9.96 -10.23
C LYS A 98 -6.61 11.18 -9.31
N HIS A 99 -7.74 11.60 -8.74
CA HIS A 99 -7.80 12.75 -7.85
C HIS A 99 -7.17 12.50 -6.47
N SER A 100 -6.93 11.24 -6.10
CA SER A 100 -6.28 10.86 -4.85
C SER A 100 -4.77 11.07 -4.92
N TYR A 101 -4.17 11.13 -6.12
CA TYR A 101 -2.73 11.25 -6.32
C TYR A 101 -2.22 12.66 -6.02
N PRO A 102 -0.98 12.81 -5.50
CA PRO A 102 -0.40 14.11 -5.23
C PRO A 102 -0.23 14.96 -6.49
N ASN A 103 -0.45 16.28 -6.36
CA ASN A 103 -0.04 17.23 -7.39
C ASN A 103 1.45 17.58 -7.22
N PHE A 104 2.32 16.74 -7.78
CA PHE A 104 3.77 16.90 -7.61
C PHE A 104 4.31 18.27 -8.08
N ALA A 105 3.72 18.85 -9.12
CA ALA A 105 4.14 20.16 -9.63
C ALA A 105 3.79 21.30 -8.66
N GLU A 106 2.66 21.19 -7.97
CA GLU A 106 2.27 22.13 -6.91
C GLU A 106 3.15 21.96 -5.69
N ILE A 107 3.34 20.72 -5.22
CA ILE A 107 4.19 20.41 -4.07
C ILE A 107 5.62 20.93 -4.30
N LEU A 108 6.21 20.68 -5.47
CA LEU A 108 7.56 21.15 -5.76
C LEU A 108 7.65 22.69 -5.73
N ARG A 109 6.71 23.38 -6.39
CA ARG A 109 6.69 24.86 -6.39
C ARG A 109 6.52 25.42 -4.97
N ASP A 110 5.64 24.82 -4.17
CA ASP A 110 5.38 25.26 -2.81
C ASP A 110 6.63 25.14 -1.94
N VAL A 111 7.36 24.02 -2.04
CA VAL A 111 8.59 23.80 -1.28
C VAL A 111 9.71 24.71 -1.76
N GLU A 112 9.91 24.85 -3.07
CA GLU A 112 10.92 25.75 -3.66
C GLU A 112 10.69 27.21 -3.24
N SER A 113 9.42 27.62 -3.10
CA SER A 113 9.07 28.99 -2.70
C SER A 113 9.51 29.36 -1.28
N LYS A 114 9.77 28.36 -0.41
CA LYS A 114 10.19 28.57 0.98
C LYS A 114 11.68 28.88 1.12
N GLY A 115 12.47 28.75 0.05
CA GLY A 115 13.88 29.15 0.02
C GLY A 115 14.86 28.04 0.36
N THR A 116 16.15 28.41 0.46
CA THR A 116 17.28 27.47 0.46
C THR A 116 17.37 26.58 1.70
N GLU A 117 16.70 26.95 2.79
CA GLU A 117 16.64 26.13 4.00
C GLU A 117 15.80 24.85 3.83
N TYR A 118 14.93 24.81 2.80
CA TYR A 118 14.08 23.66 2.45
C TYR A 118 14.72 22.74 1.39
N ALA A 119 16.06 22.76 1.26
CA ALA A 119 16.76 22.01 0.23
C ALA A 119 16.54 20.49 0.33
N ASP A 120 16.30 19.95 1.51
CA ASP A 120 16.03 18.53 1.70
C ASP A 120 14.58 18.18 1.33
N GLU A 121 13.61 19.02 1.64
CA GLU A 121 12.22 18.87 1.22
C GLU A 121 12.10 18.91 -0.31
N VAL A 122 12.90 19.76 -1.00
CA VAL A 122 12.98 19.78 -2.47
C VAL A 122 13.46 18.42 -2.98
N LYS A 123 14.48 17.81 -2.35
CA LYS A 123 14.94 16.45 -2.70
C LYS A 123 13.84 15.42 -2.47
N VAL A 124 13.07 15.50 -1.38
CA VAL A 124 11.93 14.60 -1.13
C VAL A 124 10.86 14.75 -2.22
N ALA A 125 10.53 15.98 -2.63
CA ALA A 125 9.59 16.22 -3.71
C ALA A 125 10.06 15.57 -5.02
N HIS A 126 11.35 15.69 -5.34
CA HIS A 126 11.95 15.02 -6.50
C HIS A 126 11.95 13.49 -6.40
N ILE A 127 12.19 12.91 -5.21
CA ILE A 127 12.01 11.46 -5.00
C ILE A 127 10.57 11.05 -5.32
N GLY A 128 9.58 11.80 -4.85
CA GLY A 128 8.16 11.54 -5.16
C GLY A 128 7.87 11.57 -6.67
N ILE A 129 8.43 12.57 -7.37
CA ILE A 129 8.33 12.69 -8.83
C ILE A 129 8.97 11.49 -9.54
N ASP A 130 10.18 11.09 -9.15
CA ASP A 130 10.89 9.96 -9.76
C ASP A 130 10.20 8.62 -9.49
N LEU A 131 9.62 8.44 -8.30
CA LEU A 131 8.76 7.30 -7.97
C LEU A 131 7.52 7.28 -8.86
N PHE A 132 6.89 8.42 -9.12
CA PHE A 132 5.75 8.51 -10.01
C PHE A 132 6.14 8.27 -11.47
N ASN A 133 7.30 8.75 -11.91
CA ASN A 133 7.82 8.45 -13.25
C ASN A 133 8.10 6.95 -13.43
N GLU A 134 8.57 6.26 -12.39
CA GLU A 134 8.84 4.83 -12.40
C GLU A 134 7.57 3.97 -12.38
N PHE A 135 6.64 4.29 -11.48
CA PHE A 135 5.49 3.43 -11.17
C PHE A 135 4.17 3.93 -11.79
N GLY A 136 4.06 5.22 -12.06
CA GLY A 136 2.86 5.85 -12.63
C GLY A 136 1.65 5.67 -11.73
N TYR A 137 0.54 5.22 -12.30
CA TYR A 137 -0.68 4.92 -11.54
C TYR A 137 -0.76 3.45 -11.09
N GLU A 138 0.26 2.63 -11.35
CA GLU A 138 0.24 1.20 -11.03
C GLU A 138 0.37 0.93 -9.52
N LEU A 139 0.82 1.93 -8.74
CA LEU A 139 0.76 1.93 -7.28
C LEU A 139 -0.32 2.92 -6.82
N PRO A 140 -0.94 2.70 -5.64
CA PRO A 140 -2.06 3.49 -5.17
C PRO A 140 -1.56 4.84 -4.63
N ALA A 141 -2.42 5.86 -4.53
CA ALA A 141 -1.98 7.20 -4.17
C ALA A 141 -1.26 7.27 -2.80
N SER A 142 -1.68 6.48 -1.81
CA SER A 142 -1.02 6.36 -0.51
C SER A 142 0.46 5.97 -0.61
N PHE A 143 0.86 5.23 -1.66
CA PHE A 143 2.26 4.95 -1.94
C PHE A 143 3.08 6.23 -2.10
N TYR A 144 2.55 7.23 -2.79
CA TYR A 144 3.26 8.48 -3.02
C TYR A 144 3.18 9.41 -1.81
N HIS A 145 1.99 9.51 -1.19
CA HIS A 145 1.79 10.34 -0.01
C HIS A 145 2.72 9.98 1.14
N VAL A 146 2.93 8.68 1.41
CA VAL A 146 3.81 8.26 2.51
C VAL A 146 5.28 8.64 2.27
N HIS A 147 5.72 8.72 1.01
CA HIS A 147 7.10 9.14 0.69
C HIS A 147 7.25 10.67 0.70
N LEU A 148 6.15 11.41 0.50
CA LEU A 148 6.10 12.88 0.59
C LEU A 148 5.83 13.40 2.00
N ALA A 149 5.30 12.56 2.89
CA ALA A 149 4.97 12.93 4.27
C ALA A 149 6.05 13.76 5.00
N PRO A 150 7.37 13.46 4.86
CA PRO A 150 8.41 14.26 5.52
C PRO A 150 8.41 15.75 5.17
N ILE A 151 7.88 16.16 4.01
CA ILE A 151 7.79 17.58 3.58
C ILE A 151 6.89 18.41 4.52
N TYR A 152 5.92 17.77 5.16
CA TYR A 152 4.92 18.44 6.01
C TYR A 152 5.27 18.38 7.50
N ARG A 153 6.44 17.81 7.83
CA ARG A 153 6.92 17.68 9.21
C ARG A 153 7.90 18.80 9.55
N ASP A 154 8.33 18.82 10.81
CA ASP A 154 9.23 19.87 11.30
C ASP A 154 10.65 19.70 10.74
N HIS A 155 11.03 18.45 10.44
CA HIS A 155 12.27 18.07 9.77
C HIS A 155 12.02 16.87 8.85
N VAL A 156 12.72 16.83 7.71
CA VAL A 156 12.71 15.68 6.78
C VAL A 156 13.32 14.43 7.43
N PHE A 157 14.31 14.63 8.30
CA PHE A 157 14.93 13.58 9.09
C PHE A 157 14.27 13.50 10.45
N GLU A 158 13.69 12.35 10.76
CA GLU A 158 13.12 12.09 12.06
C GLU A 158 13.70 10.82 12.66
N GLU A 159 14.33 10.95 13.81
CA GLU A 159 14.76 9.83 14.63
C GLU A 159 13.57 9.38 15.49
N ARG A 160 12.65 8.58 14.94
CA ARG A 160 11.59 7.95 15.73
C ARG A 160 11.53 6.46 15.45
N ALA A 161 11.77 5.67 16.49
CA ALA A 161 11.76 4.23 16.34
C ALA A 161 10.34 3.65 16.27
N LEU A 162 9.30 4.29 16.84
CA LEU A 162 8.12 3.54 17.31
C LEU A 162 6.74 4.22 17.20
N ARG A 163 6.63 5.48 16.73
CA ARG A 163 5.35 6.23 16.78
C ARG A 163 5.13 7.15 15.58
N PHE A 164 3.94 7.02 14.99
CA PHE A 164 3.43 7.99 14.01
C PHE A 164 3.45 9.39 14.57
N ASP A 165 3.76 10.36 13.72
CA ASP A 165 3.45 11.73 14.02
C ASP A 165 1.92 11.87 14.20
N GLN A 166 1.49 12.65 15.19
CA GLN A 166 0.06 12.83 15.46
C GLN A 166 -0.66 13.47 14.25
N ARG A 167 0.07 14.25 13.43
CA ARG A 167 -0.41 14.82 12.17
C ARG A 167 -0.85 13.74 11.16
N ASP A 168 -0.27 12.55 11.26
CA ASP A 168 -0.45 11.47 10.29
C ASP A 168 -1.46 10.41 10.75
N ILE A 169 -2.12 10.62 11.90
CA ILE A 169 -2.95 9.61 12.56
C ILE A 169 -4.13 9.13 11.70
N GLU A 170 -4.68 10.02 10.88
CA GLU A 170 -5.81 9.72 9.98
C GLU A 170 -5.38 8.82 8.81
N HIS A 171 -4.10 8.87 8.43
CA HIS A 171 -3.54 8.09 7.32
C HIS A 171 -2.72 6.88 7.78
N LYS A 172 -2.48 6.77 9.09
CA LYS A 172 -1.63 5.76 9.73
C LYS A 172 -1.81 4.36 9.14
N ARG A 173 -3.05 3.85 9.12
CA ARG A 173 -3.33 2.48 8.68
C ARG A 173 -2.92 2.21 7.23
N ALA A 174 -3.15 3.18 6.35
CA ALA A 174 -2.77 3.08 4.94
C ALA A 174 -1.26 3.17 4.77
N TRP A 175 -0.63 4.09 5.47
CA TRP A 175 0.82 4.30 5.39
C TRP A 175 1.58 3.11 5.96
N ASP A 176 1.13 2.54 7.09
CA ASP A 176 1.61 1.28 7.66
C ASP A 176 1.61 0.16 6.62
N ALA A 177 0.46 -0.02 5.98
CA ALA A 177 0.28 -1.04 4.97
C ALA A 177 1.26 -0.90 3.79
N ILE A 178 1.45 0.32 3.30
CA ILE A 178 2.37 0.64 2.21
C ILE A 178 3.82 0.39 2.61
N LEU A 179 4.22 0.84 3.81
CA LEU A 179 5.60 0.67 4.29
C LEU A 179 5.91 -0.81 4.52
N HIS A 180 4.96 -1.57 5.06
CA HIS A 180 5.11 -3.01 5.25
C HIS A 180 5.12 -3.78 3.94
N ALA A 181 4.38 -3.31 2.93
CA ALA A 181 4.48 -3.87 1.59
C ALA A 181 5.89 -3.72 0.98
N GLY A 182 6.73 -2.85 1.54
CA GLY A 182 8.18 -2.80 1.28
C GLY A 182 8.93 -4.11 1.58
N LYS A 183 8.33 -5.08 2.30
CA LYS A 183 8.83 -6.47 2.38
C LYS A 183 8.92 -7.13 1.00
N VAL A 184 8.18 -6.64 0.01
CA VAL A 184 8.40 -6.96 -1.41
C VAL A 184 9.68 -6.28 -1.88
N PHE A 185 10.79 -6.99 -1.66
CA PHE A 185 12.15 -6.45 -1.76
C PHE A 185 12.45 -5.75 -3.08
N ALA A 186 11.90 -6.22 -4.21
CA ALA A 186 12.13 -5.59 -5.51
C ALA A 186 11.59 -4.14 -5.57
N ILE A 187 10.39 -3.88 -5.05
CA ILE A 187 9.83 -2.53 -5.00
C ILE A 187 10.64 -1.67 -4.03
N GLN A 188 10.97 -2.20 -2.86
CA GLN A 188 11.77 -1.48 -1.87
C GLN A 188 13.17 -1.13 -2.40
N MET A 189 13.86 -2.04 -3.09
CA MET A 189 15.15 -1.77 -3.69
C MET A 189 15.08 -0.68 -4.76
N LYS A 190 13.96 -0.59 -5.50
CA LYS A 190 13.75 0.48 -6.46
C LYS A 190 13.51 1.83 -5.79
N VAL A 191 12.71 1.87 -4.73
CA VAL A 191 12.51 3.06 -3.88
C VAL A 191 13.85 3.57 -3.35
N GLN A 192 14.65 2.67 -2.79
CA GLN A 192 15.98 2.96 -2.25
C GLN A 192 16.95 3.46 -3.33
N SER A 193 16.92 2.85 -4.53
CA SER A 193 17.75 3.27 -5.65
C SER A 193 17.42 4.70 -6.06
N ILE A 194 16.14 5.06 -6.15
CA ILE A 194 15.69 6.43 -6.44
C ILE A 194 16.12 7.39 -5.34
N ALA A 195 15.86 7.05 -4.07
CA ALA A 195 16.24 7.88 -2.91
C ALA A 195 17.75 8.16 -2.86
N SER A 196 18.57 7.15 -3.19
CA SER A 196 20.03 7.26 -3.13
C SER A 196 20.61 8.30 -4.10
N LYS A 197 19.92 8.60 -5.21
CA LYS A 197 20.30 9.67 -6.15
C LYS A 197 20.28 11.06 -5.51
N TYR A 198 19.48 11.21 -4.46
CA TYR A 198 19.32 12.44 -3.70
C TYR A 198 20.09 12.42 -2.38
N GLY A 199 20.94 11.40 -2.16
CA GLY A 199 21.74 11.24 -0.94
C GLY A 199 20.97 10.65 0.24
N PHE A 200 19.75 10.14 0.02
CA PHE A 200 18.92 9.59 1.08
C PHE A 200 18.82 8.07 1.04
N THR A 201 18.57 7.48 2.20
CA THR A 201 18.16 6.08 2.34
C THR A 201 16.88 6.01 3.18
N TYR A 202 15.98 5.11 2.80
CA TYR A 202 14.85 4.79 3.67
C TYR A 202 15.30 3.73 4.67
N GLN A 203 15.06 3.93 5.95
CA GLN A 203 15.25 2.86 6.93
C GLN A 203 13.91 2.56 7.57
N HIS A 204 13.58 1.27 7.68
CA HIS A 204 12.39 0.89 8.42
C HIS A 204 12.75 0.90 9.91
N GLY A 205 12.19 1.84 10.67
CA GLY A 205 12.19 1.75 12.13
C GLY A 205 11.28 0.60 12.58
N CYS A 206 11.50 0.09 13.79
CA CYS A 206 10.56 -0.85 14.43
C CYS A 206 9.32 -0.09 14.91
N GLY A 207 8.51 0.44 14.00
CA GLY A 207 7.30 1.21 14.28
C GLY A 207 7.13 2.29 13.22
N CYS A 208 5.97 2.30 12.60
CA CYS A 208 5.91 2.19 11.15
C CYS A 208 5.74 3.54 10.44
N ASN A 209 6.74 4.41 10.51
CA ASN A 209 6.85 5.57 9.62
C ASN A 209 7.91 5.31 8.54
N SER A 210 7.72 5.86 7.33
CA SER A 210 8.85 6.11 6.42
C SER A 210 9.70 7.18 7.08
N HIS A 211 10.89 6.80 7.51
CA HIS A 211 11.91 7.76 7.86
C HIS A 211 12.96 7.76 6.74
N LEU A 212 13.21 8.95 6.19
CA LEU A 212 14.51 9.23 5.60
C LEU A 212 15.45 9.26 6.81
N SER A 213 16.28 8.24 6.91
CA SER A 213 17.03 8.03 8.14
C SER A 213 18.01 9.17 8.36
N SER A 214 18.01 9.74 9.58
CA SER A 214 19.12 10.60 10.05
C SER A 214 20.40 9.80 10.30
N ILE A 215 20.31 8.46 10.35
CA ILE A 215 21.39 7.57 10.79
C ILE A 215 22.44 7.44 9.67
N ASP A 216 22.03 7.44 8.41
CA ASP A 216 22.96 7.27 7.27
C ASP A 216 22.57 8.11 6.04
N VAL A 217 23.39 9.12 5.75
CA VAL A 217 23.48 9.71 4.40
C VAL A 217 24.27 8.73 3.54
N SER A 218 23.70 8.30 2.42
CA SER A 218 24.47 7.47 1.48
C SER A 218 25.56 8.32 0.83
N SER A 219 26.81 7.86 0.88
CA SER A 219 27.93 8.49 0.16
C SER A 219 27.97 8.15 -1.33
N GLY A 220 27.01 7.35 -1.83
CA GLY A 220 26.90 7.00 -3.24
C GLY A 220 25.49 6.61 -3.67
N ALA A 221 25.16 6.88 -4.93
CA ALA A 221 23.95 6.36 -5.55
C ALA A 221 24.15 4.88 -5.93
N PHE A 222 23.08 4.09 -5.82
CA PHE A 222 23.07 2.75 -6.41
C PHE A 222 21.91 2.64 -7.40
N GLU A 223 22.12 1.87 -8.45
CA GLU A 223 21.14 1.66 -9.50
C GLU A 223 20.50 0.28 -9.35
N TYR A 224 19.17 0.27 -9.30
CA TYR A 224 18.37 -0.95 -9.35
C TYR A 224 17.30 -0.81 -10.44
N GLU A 225 17.25 -1.81 -11.31
CA GLU A 225 16.28 -1.89 -12.39
C GLU A 225 15.28 -3.03 -12.13
N LEU A 226 14.00 -2.70 -12.19
CA LEU A 226 12.95 -3.70 -12.19
C LEU A 226 12.82 -4.24 -13.61
N SER A 227 13.19 -5.51 -13.79
CA SER A 227 13.09 -6.13 -15.11
C SER A 227 11.64 -6.06 -15.63
N PRO A 228 11.39 -5.65 -16.88
CA PRO A 228 10.05 -5.49 -17.43
C PRO A 228 9.19 -6.75 -17.30
N GLU A 229 9.81 -7.93 -17.43
CA GLU A 229 9.14 -9.24 -17.35
C GLU A 229 8.58 -9.54 -15.95
N LYS A 230 9.20 -8.96 -14.91
CA LYS A 230 8.83 -9.20 -13.51
C LYS A 230 8.12 -8.01 -12.88
N ARG A 231 8.15 -6.82 -13.48
CA ARG A 231 7.56 -5.58 -12.95
C ARG A 231 6.12 -5.78 -12.49
N GLN A 232 5.28 -6.35 -13.35
CA GLN A 232 3.86 -6.59 -13.03
C GLN A 232 3.66 -7.59 -11.90
N ARG A 233 4.53 -8.60 -11.78
CA ARG A 233 4.48 -9.54 -10.65
C ARG A 233 4.78 -8.82 -9.35
N TRP A 234 5.84 -8.01 -9.32
CA TRP A 234 6.24 -7.31 -8.11
C TRP A 234 5.23 -6.26 -7.67
N ILE A 235 4.64 -5.53 -8.61
CA ILE A 235 3.54 -4.58 -8.32
C ILE A 235 2.36 -5.32 -7.71
N ARG A 236 1.89 -6.42 -8.33
CA ARG A 236 0.77 -7.19 -7.77
C ARG A 236 1.09 -7.77 -6.40
N SER A 237 2.30 -8.31 -6.20
CA SER A 237 2.74 -8.78 -4.87
C SER A 237 2.78 -7.66 -3.84
N PHE A 238 3.22 -6.46 -4.22
CA PHE A 238 3.22 -5.30 -3.35
C PHE A 238 1.79 -4.89 -2.96
N LEU A 239 0.90 -4.74 -3.93
CA LEU A 239 -0.51 -4.41 -3.70
C LEU A 239 -1.20 -5.45 -2.80
N TRP A 240 -0.99 -6.73 -3.11
CA TRP A 240 -1.51 -7.83 -2.30
C TRP A 240 -1.01 -7.72 -0.86
N THR A 241 0.29 -7.54 -0.67
CA THR A 241 0.88 -7.37 0.67
C THR A 241 0.30 -6.15 1.39
N ALA A 242 0.16 -5.01 0.71
CA ALA A 242 -0.43 -3.81 1.28
C ALA A 242 -1.87 -4.05 1.73
N TRP A 243 -2.69 -4.73 0.94
CA TRP A 243 -4.08 -5.04 1.32
C TRP A 243 -4.17 -5.94 2.55
N TYR A 244 -3.30 -6.95 2.64
CA TYR A 244 -3.21 -7.80 3.82
C TYR A 244 -2.72 -7.02 5.04
N GLU A 245 -1.67 -6.22 4.92
CA GLU A 245 -1.16 -5.41 6.04
C GLU A 245 -2.23 -4.40 6.49
N TYR A 246 -2.97 -3.78 5.58
CA TYR A 246 -4.09 -2.91 5.92
C TYR A 246 -5.19 -3.66 6.69
N ALA A 247 -5.55 -4.87 6.24
CA ALA A 247 -6.58 -5.67 6.91
C ALA A 247 -6.10 -6.17 8.28
N LEU A 248 -4.87 -6.65 8.39
CA LEU A 248 -4.38 -7.42 9.54
C LEU A 248 -3.69 -6.57 10.60
N PHE A 249 -3.09 -5.42 10.26
CA PHE A 249 -2.22 -4.70 11.17
C PHE A 249 -2.95 -4.16 12.41
N ALA A 250 -4.26 -3.91 12.31
CA ALA A 250 -5.10 -3.53 13.45
C ALA A 250 -5.13 -4.58 14.60
N ILE A 251 -4.66 -5.80 14.34
CA ILE A 251 -4.65 -6.92 15.29
C ILE A 251 -3.29 -7.05 16.00
N VAL A 252 -2.24 -6.37 15.51
CA VAL A 252 -0.92 -6.40 16.12
C VAL A 252 -0.96 -5.66 17.46
N PRO A 253 -0.70 -6.33 18.60
CA PRO A 253 -0.77 -5.69 19.90
C PRO A 253 0.39 -4.70 20.07
N ASN A 254 0.07 -3.45 20.41
CA ASN A 254 1.06 -2.51 20.90
C ASN A 254 1.26 -2.73 22.41
N THR A 255 2.52 -2.89 22.82
CA THR A 255 2.86 -2.97 24.25
C THR A 255 3.41 -1.63 24.72
N SER A 256 2.88 -1.13 25.84
CA SER A 256 3.39 0.08 26.50
C SER A 256 4.80 -0.13 27.07
N TYR A 257 5.30 -1.37 27.11
CA TYR A 257 6.63 -1.70 27.62
C TYR A 257 7.77 -1.27 26.68
N LEU A 258 7.48 -1.12 25.38
CA LEU A 258 8.48 -0.70 24.38
C LEU A 258 8.52 0.83 24.19
N VAL A 259 7.84 1.59 25.05
CA VAL A 259 7.75 3.05 25.01
C VAL A 259 8.75 3.68 25.97
#